data_AF-A0A6G1D5I9-F1
#
_entry.id   AF-A0A6G1D5I9-F1
#
_cell.length_a   1.000
_cell.length_b   1.000
_cell.length_c   1.000
_cell.angle_alpha   90.00
_cell.angle_beta   90.00
_cell.angle_gamma   90.00
#
_symmetry.space_group_name_H-M   'P 1'
#
loop_
_entity.id
_entity.type
_entity.pdbx_description
1 polymer ?
#
loop_
_entity_poly.entity_id
_entity_poly.type
_entity_poly.pdbx_seq_one_letter_code
_entity_poly.pdbx_strand_id
1 'polypeptide(L)'
;MFTCGDLACVVGTDMRARVLHPVTGVTAALPHDLADQNKPWEGWRLEEMYHAFTYAFGRVSSTGEYKVLRVVRLSPDQRDEQLVEVLALDRLAGAGARWRGMQNPPSHLTGASNADMAVVAGVVHFLVVQTHLPFEQDYNANTHPGSIASFDLDTEQWMPLLHGPLHSLH
;
A
#
# COMPACT_ATOMS: atom_id res chain seq x y z
N MET A 1 5.21 -12.78 3.68
CA MET A 1 4.21 -13.00 4.76
C MET A 1 4.45 -11.92 5.79
N PHE A 2 3.40 -11.22 6.20
CA PHE A 2 3.43 -10.20 7.25
C PHE A 2 2.60 -10.70 8.43
N THR A 3 3.10 -10.58 9.64
CA THR A 3 2.38 -11.00 10.86
C THR A 3 2.13 -9.81 11.75
N CYS A 4 0.92 -9.68 12.28
CA CYS A 4 0.57 -8.66 13.26
C CYS A 4 -0.42 -9.25 14.25
N GLY A 5 -0.04 -9.32 15.53
CA GLY A 5 -0.84 -10.00 16.55
C GLY A 5 -1.13 -11.46 16.15
N ASP A 6 -2.41 -11.82 16.12
CA ASP A 6 -2.89 -13.18 15.89
C ASP A 6 -3.18 -13.48 14.41
N LEU A 7 -2.93 -12.53 13.51
CA LEU A 7 -3.22 -12.65 12.08
C LEU A 7 -1.96 -12.50 11.24
N ALA A 8 -2.00 -13.10 10.06
CA ALA A 8 -0.97 -12.95 9.04
C ALA A 8 -1.58 -12.59 7.70
N CYS A 9 -0.93 -11.69 6.96
CA CYS A 9 -1.21 -11.40 5.56
C CYS A 9 -0.19 -12.12 4.67
N VAL A 10 -0.67 -12.94 3.76
CA VAL A 10 0.15 -13.70 2.80
C VAL A 10 -0.20 -13.24 1.40
N VAL A 11 0.82 -12.86 0.64
CA VAL A 11 0.72 -12.54 -0.78
C VAL A 11 1.11 -13.81 -1.55
N GLY A 12 0.20 -14.32 -2.36
CA GLY A 12 0.44 -15.48 -3.23
C GLY A 12 1.25 -15.12 -4.48
N THR A 13 1.64 -16.14 -5.24
CA THR A 13 2.28 -15.96 -6.56
C THR A 13 1.34 -15.37 -7.60
N ASP A 14 0.04 -15.42 -7.34
CA ASP A 14 -1.01 -14.72 -8.10
C ASP A 14 -1.07 -13.22 -7.78
N MET A 15 -0.13 -12.71 -6.98
CA MET A 15 -0.09 -11.34 -6.44
C MET A 15 -1.33 -10.97 -5.62
N ARG A 16 -2.13 -11.96 -5.19
CA ARG A 16 -3.31 -11.73 -4.35
C ARG A 16 -2.95 -11.94 -2.89
N ALA A 17 -3.38 -10.99 -2.07
CA ALA A 17 -3.25 -11.09 -0.63
C ALA A 17 -4.43 -11.83 0.01
N ARG A 18 -4.12 -12.59 1.06
CA ARG A 18 -5.07 -13.35 1.88
C ARG A 18 -4.68 -13.14 3.33
N VAL A 19 -5.67 -12.98 4.19
CA VAL A 19 -5.45 -12.89 5.64
C VAL A 19 -5.78 -14.23 6.25
N LEU A 20 -4.93 -14.71 7.15
CA LEU A 20 -5.11 -15.97 7.82
C LEU A 20 -4.83 -15.86 9.30
N HIS A 21 -5.52 -16.69 10.07
CA HIS A 21 -5.24 -16.90 11.48
C HIS A 21 -4.30 -18.12 11.62
N PRO A 22 -3.01 -17.95 11.96
CA PRO A 22 -2.04 -19.05 11.87
C PRO A 22 -2.37 -20.24 12.78
N VAL A 23 -2.99 -19.98 13.93
CA VAL A 23 -3.38 -21.03 14.89
C VAL A 23 -4.62 -21.82 14.45
N THR A 24 -5.66 -21.16 13.94
CA THR A 24 -6.94 -21.82 13.59
C THR A 24 -7.00 -22.26 12.13
N GLY A 25 -6.08 -21.75 11.28
CA GLY A 25 -6.07 -22.02 9.84
C GLY A 25 -7.17 -21.32 9.05
N VAL A 26 -8.01 -20.50 9.70
CA VAL A 26 -9.07 -19.74 9.02
C VAL A 26 -8.42 -18.73 8.08
N THR A 27 -8.88 -18.70 6.83
CA THR A 27 -8.39 -17.79 5.79
C THR A 27 -9.50 -16.97 5.19
N ALA A 28 -9.23 -15.70 4.88
CA ALA A 28 -10.09 -14.82 4.12
C ALA A 28 -9.32 -14.22 2.94
N ALA A 29 -9.86 -14.36 1.72
CA ALA A 29 -9.32 -13.67 0.57
C ALA A 29 -9.69 -12.19 0.62
N LEU A 30 -8.74 -11.31 0.25
CA LEU A 30 -9.06 -9.89 0.13
C LEU A 30 -9.85 -9.62 -1.16
N PRO A 31 -10.71 -8.59 -1.20
CA PRO A 31 -11.39 -8.18 -2.42
C PRO A 31 -10.39 -7.92 -3.53
N HIS A 32 -10.70 -8.39 -4.74
CA HIS A 32 -9.79 -8.24 -5.87
C HIS A 32 -9.89 -6.85 -6.52
N ASP A 33 -11.11 -6.33 -6.61
CA ASP A 33 -11.46 -5.09 -7.32
C ASP A 33 -10.83 -3.83 -6.69
N LEU A 34 -10.71 -2.76 -7.47
CA LEU A 34 -10.27 -1.43 -7.00
C LEU A 34 -11.34 -0.79 -6.09
N ALA A 35 -10.93 0.22 -5.33
CA ALA A 35 -11.89 1.12 -4.70
C ALA A 35 -12.75 1.78 -5.78
N ASP A 36 -14.05 1.95 -5.53
CA ASP A 36 -14.97 2.49 -6.54
C ASP A 36 -14.56 3.88 -7.05
N GLN A 37 -13.92 4.70 -6.19
CA GLN A 37 -13.43 6.03 -6.56
C GLN A 37 -12.26 5.99 -7.55
N ASN A 38 -11.53 4.88 -7.58
CA ASN A 38 -10.34 4.69 -8.38
C ASN A 38 -10.62 3.95 -9.70
N LYS A 39 -11.88 3.61 -9.97
CA LYS A 39 -12.28 2.99 -11.24
C LYS A 39 -12.26 4.08 -12.32
N PRO A 40 -11.44 3.93 -13.38
CA PRO A 40 -11.19 5.02 -14.31
C PRO A 40 -12.40 5.38 -15.19
N TRP A 41 -13.31 4.44 -15.45
CA TRP A 41 -14.61 4.71 -16.08
C TRP A 41 -15.64 3.61 -15.77
N GLU A 42 -16.92 3.92 -16.01
CA GLU A 42 -18.03 2.99 -15.85
C GLU A 42 -17.95 1.86 -16.90
N GLY A 43 -17.90 0.60 -16.47
CA GLY A 43 -17.71 -0.56 -17.36
C GLY A 43 -16.26 -0.99 -17.59
N TRP A 44 -15.30 -0.39 -16.87
CA TRP A 44 -13.93 -0.87 -16.76
C TRP A 44 -13.85 -2.38 -16.45
N ARG A 45 -12.98 -3.10 -17.16
CA ARG A 45 -12.74 -4.54 -16.97
C ARG A 45 -11.35 -4.79 -16.37
N LEU A 46 -11.34 -5.67 -15.38
CA LEU A 46 -10.30 -5.82 -14.36
C LEU A 46 -8.95 -6.36 -14.84
N GLU A 47 -8.92 -7.09 -15.96
CA GLU A 47 -7.91 -8.15 -16.12
C GLU A 47 -6.58 -7.74 -16.76
N GLU A 48 -6.40 -6.50 -17.25
CA GLU A 48 -5.19 -6.19 -18.05
C GLU A 48 -4.42 -4.91 -17.67
N MET A 49 -4.89 -4.09 -16.73
CA MET A 49 -4.36 -2.72 -16.59
C MET A 49 -4.01 -2.29 -15.16
N TYR A 50 -4.06 -3.19 -14.18
CA TYR A 50 -3.51 -2.90 -12.86
C TYR A 50 -2.93 -4.12 -12.16
N HIS A 51 -1.94 -3.89 -11.30
CA HIS A 51 -1.46 -4.90 -10.37
C HIS A 51 -1.08 -4.25 -9.03
N ALA A 52 -1.47 -4.90 -7.94
CA ALA A 52 -0.97 -4.56 -6.62
C ALA A 52 0.44 -5.14 -6.48
N PHE A 53 1.44 -4.29 -6.32
CA PHE A 53 2.83 -4.72 -6.20
C PHE A 53 3.33 -4.73 -4.75
N THR A 54 2.67 -3.99 -3.87
CA THR A 54 3.01 -3.92 -2.43
C THR A 54 1.76 -4.08 -1.58
N TYR A 55 1.90 -4.87 -0.51
CA TYR A 55 0.90 -4.99 0.55
C TYR A 55 1.54 -4.73 1.90
N ALA A 56 0.90 -3.92 2.73
CA ALA A 56 1.26 -3.73 4.13
C ALA A 56 0.11 -4.20 5.01
N PHE A 57 0.43 -4.83 6.13
CA PHE A 57 -0.54 -5.33 7.09
C PHE A 57 -0.17 -4.86 8.49
N GLY A 58 -1.12 -4.21 9.15
CA GLY A 58 -0.88 -3.64 10.47
C GLY A 58 -2.13 -3.63 11.33
N ARG A 59 -1.92 -3.38 12.60
CA ARG A 59 -2.96 -3.17 13.59
C ARG A 59 -2.90 -1.73 14.06
N VAL A 60 -4.04 -1.05 13.99
CA VAL A 60 -4.19 0.33 14.45
C VAL A 60 -3.99 0.38 15.96
N SER A 61 -3.15 1.30 16.41
CA SER A 61 -2.77 1.41 17.83
C SER A 61 -3.93 1.89 18.70
N SER A 62 -4.75 2.83 18.24
CA SER A 62 -5.88 3.38 19.02
C SER A 62 -7.06 2.42 19.16
N THR A 63 -7.45 1.74 18.07
CA THR A 63 -8.67 0.90 18.01
C THR A 63 -8.38 -0.59 18.10
N GLY A 64 -7.15 -1.01 17.81
CA GLY A 64 -6.78 -2.42 17.67
C GLY A 64 -7.36 -3.08 16.40
N GLU A 65 -7.95 -2.32 15.48
CA GLU A 65 -8.46 -2.81 14.19
C GLU A 65 -7.31 -3.22 13.28
N TYR A 66 -7.48 -4.29 12.51
CA TYR A 66 -6.51 -4.69 11.50
C TYR A 66 -6.80 -4.00 10.17
N LYS A 67 -5.77 -3.48 9.53
CA LYS A 67 -5.86 -2.84 8.22
C LYS A 67 -4.84 -3.43 7.26
N VAL A 68 -5.25 -3.53 6.00
CA VAL A 68 -4.36 -3.83 4.88
C VAL A 68 -4.27 -2.57 4.03
N LEU A 69 -3.05 -2.13 3.75
CA LEU A 69 -2.78 -1.13 2.73
C LEU A 69 -2.21 -1.85 1.51
N ARG A 70 -2.65 -1.47 0.31
CA ARG A 70 -2.00 -1.90 -0.92
C ARG A 70 -1.60 -0.70 -1.77
N VAL A 71 -0.50 -0.86 -2.50
CA VAL A 71 -0.10 0.08 -3.55
C VAL A 71 -0.34 -0.62 -4.88
N VAL A 72 -1.12 0.03 -5.72
CA VAL A 72 -1.53 -0.45 -7.03
C VAL A 72 -0.86 0.39 -8.08
N ARG A 73 -0.27 -0.27 -9.09
CA ARG A 73 0.11 0.38 -10.32
C ARG A 73 -1.02 0.24 -11.33
N LEU A 74 -1.51 1.36 -11.82
CA LEU A 74 -2.38 1.45 -12.99
C LEU A 74 -1.52 1.75 -14.22
N SER A 75 -1.80 1.10 -15.35
CA SER A 75 -1.16 1.41 -16.63
C SER A 75 -2.18 1.59 -17.78
N PRO A 76 -3.20 2.46 -17.65
CA PRO A 76 -4.29 2.56 -18.60
C PRO A 76 -3.97 3.57 -19.71
N ASP A 77 -2.81 3.43 -20.40
CA ASP A 77 -2.30 4.26 -21.53
C ASP A 77 -0.77 4.51 -21.50
N GLN A 78 0.00 3.65 -20.85
CA GLN A 78 1.45 3.84 -20.59
C GLN A 78 1.80 4.98 -19.61
N ARG A 79 0.82 5.59 -18.93
CA ARG A 79 1.09 6.32 -17.70
C ARG A 79 1.15 5.36 -16.53
N ASP A 80 2.29 5.32 -15.85
CA ASP A 80 2.49 4.55 -14.61
C ASP A 80 1.95 5.40 -13.44
N GLU A 81 0.68 5.20 -13.07
CA GLU A 81 0.08 5.85 -11.91
C GLU A 81 0.10 4.91 -10.70
N GLN A 82 0.45 5.45 -9.53
CA GLN A 82 0.38 4.71 -8.26
C GLN A 82 -0.82 5.16 -7.44
N LEU A 83 -1.69 4.21 -7.13
CA LEU A 83 -2.80 4.40 -6.21
C LEU A 83 -2.50 3.71 -4.88
N VAL A 84 -2.97 4.34 -3.80
CA VAL A 84 -2.92 3.75 -2.46
C VAL A 84 -4.33 3.49 -1.97
N GLU A 85 -4.55 2.29 -1.48
CA GLU A 85 -5.86 1.87 -1.00
C GLU A 85 -5.76 1.17 0.34
N VAL A 86 -6.73 1.41 1.21
CA VAL A 86 -6.82 0.78 2.53
C VAL A 86 -8.10 -0.04 2.64
N LEU A 87 -7.94 -1.22 3.23
CA LEU A 87 -9.01 -2.13 3.61
C LEU A 87 -8.97 -2.32 5.12
N ALA A 88 -10.04 -1.95 5.81
CA ALA A 88 -10.26 -2.34 7.18
C ALA A 88 -10.76 -3.78 7.21
N LEU A 89 -10.13 -4.61 8.04
CA LEU A 89 -10.59 -5.95 8.32
C LEU A 89 -11.45 -5.87 9.57
N ASP A 90 -12.76 -5.90 9.39
CA ASP A 90 -13.63 -6.30 10.49
C ASP A 90 -13.20 -7.71 10.93
N ARG A 91 -13.51 -8.06 12.19
CA ARG A 91 -12.88 -9.16 12.95
C ARG A 91 -12.95 -10.56 12.33
N LEU A 92 -13.50 -10.74 11.13
CA LEU A 92 -13.14 -11.78 10.17
C LEU A 92 -13.91 -11.49 8.87
N ALA A 93 -13.37 -10.59 8.05
CA ALA A 93 -13.70 -10.36 6.64
C ALA A 93 -15.14 -10.75 6.24
N GLY A 94 -16.10 -9.95 6.69
CA GLY A 94 -17.48 -10.06 6.26
C GLY A 94 -17.65 -9.62 4.79
N ALA A 95 -18.77 -10.04 4.18
CA ALA A 95 -19.17 -9.79 2.79
C ALA A 95 -19.41 -8.30 2.41
N GLY A 96 -18.76 -7.35 3.08
CA GLY A 96 -18.88 -5.91 2.85
C GLY A 96 -17.57 -5.12 2.97
N ALA A 97 -16.43 -5.79 3.19
CA ALA A 97 -15.13 -5.13 3.21
C ALA A 97 -14.80 -4.64 1.79
N ARG A 98 -14.56 -3.34 1.63
CA ARG A 98 -14.24 -2.70 0.35
C ARG A 98 -12.98 -1.85 0.47
N TRP A 99 -12.19 -1.83 -0.59
CA TRP A 99 -11.07 -0.92 -0.69
C TRP A 99 -11.58 0.52 -0.69
N ARG A 100 -10.84 1.39 -0.03
CA ARG A 100 -11.04 2.83 -0.06
C ARG A 100 -9.79 3.47 -0.65
N GLY A 101 -9.98 4.33 -1.65
CA GLY A 101 -8.90 5.14 -2.22
C GLY A 101 -8.40 6.16 -1.20
N MET A 102 -7.08 6.27 -1.10
CA MET A 102 -6.39 7.26 -0.26
C MET A 102 -5.80 8.37 -1.13
N GLN A 103 -5.33 9.44 -0.49
CA GLN A 103 -4.54 10.45 -1.20
C GLN A 103 -3.29 9.82 -1.82
N ASN A 104 -2.87 10.36 -2.96
CA ASN A 104 -1.66 9.94 -3.65
C ASN A 104 -0.43 10.09 -2.74
N PRO A 105 0.58 9.22 -2.88
CA PRO A 105 1.80 9.32 -2.10
C PRO A 105 2.52 10.64 -2.38
N PRO A 106 3.34 11.15 -1.43
CA PRO A 106 4.11 12.37 -1.63
C PRO A 106 5.17 12.28 -2.75
N SER A 107 5.45 11.07 -3.22
CA SER A 107 6.42 10.72 -4.27
C SER A 107 6.18 9.29 -4.75
N HIS A 108 6.66 8.92 -5.94
CA HIS A 108 6.65 7.53 -6.39
C HIS A 108 7.34 6.57 -5.39
N LEU A 109 6.61 5.52 -4.99
CA LEU A 109 7.10 4.51 -4.03
C LEU A 109 7.87 3.41 -4.77
N THR A 110 8.86 2.80 -4.10
CA THR A 110 9.58 1.61 -4.61
C THR A 110 8.59 0.49 -4.95
N GLY A 111 8.69 -0.04 -6.18
CA GLY A 111 7.73 -1.01 -6.72
C GLY A 111 8.19 -2.47 -6.83
N ALA A 112 9.43 -2.81 -6.47
CA ALA A 112 9.97 -4.11 -6.84
C ALA A 112 9.71 -5.21 -5.80
N SER A 113 9.51 -4.86 -4.52
CA SER A 113 9.31 -5.89 -3.50
C SER A 113 8.70 -5.36 -2.21
N ASN A 114 8.01 -6.24 -1.50
CA ASN A 114 7.63 -6.07 -0.10
C ASN A 114 8.85 -5.85 0.85
N ALA A 115 10.09 -5.91 0.36
CA ALA A 115 11.30 -5.73 1.18
C ALA A 115 11.64 -4.25 1.43
N ASP A 116 11.08 -3.33 0.65
CA ASP A 116 11.33 -1.88 0.75
C ASP A 116 10.31 -1.17 1.66
N MET A 117 9.56 -1.94 2.44
CA MET A 117 8.51 -1.45 3.33
C MET A 117 8.57 -2.14 4.70
N ALA A 118 8.27 -1.38 5.74
CA ALA A 118 8.12 -1.89 7.10
C ALA A 118 6.88 -1.30 7.77
N VAL A 119 6.22 -2.09 8.63
CA VAL A 119 5.11 -1.62 9.47
C VAL A 119 5.58 -1.58 10.92
N VAL A 120 5.57 -0.39 11.52
CA VAL A 120 6.01 -0.17 12.90
C VAL A 120 4.92 0.61 13.64
N ALA A 121 4.41 0.05 14.74
CA ALA A 121 3.42 0.69 15.61
C ALA A 121 2.18 1.25 14.88
N GLY A 122 1.73 0.57 13.81
CA GLY A 122 0.58 0.99 13.01
C GLY A 122 0.90 2.00 11.91
N VAL A 123 2.18 2.37 11.72
CA VAL A 123 2.65 3.21 10.63
C VAL A 123 3.34 2.36 9.58
N VAL A 124 3.00 2.56 8.30
CA VAL A 124 3.64 1.91 7.17
C VAL A 124 4.71 2.85 6.61
N HIS A 125 5.95 2.39 6.57
CA HIS A 125 7.11 3.13 6.06
C HIS A 125 7.54 2.53 4.74
N PHE A 126 7.65 3.35 3.70
CA PHE A 126 8.10 2.99 2.37
C PHE A 126 9.40 3.71 2.07
N LEU A 127 10.37 2.98 1.51
CA LEU A 127 11.50 3.61 0.86
C LEU A 127 11.01 4.31 -0.41
N VAL A 128 11.52 5.52 -0.65
CA VAL A 128 11.19 6.30 -1.84
C VAL A 128 12.30 6.14 -2.88
N VAL A 129 11.94 6.03 -4.16
CA VAL A 129 12.89 6.06 -5.27
C VAL A 129 12.81 7.40 -5.97
N GLN A 130 13.97 7.94 -6.32
CA GLN A 130 14.05 8.94 -7.37
C GLN A 130 14.11 8.20 -8.71
N THR A 131 12.96 7.95 -9.34
CA THR A 131 12.93 7.37 -10.67
C THR A 131 13.28 8.46 -11.68
N HIS A 132 14.51 8.41 -12.23
CA HIS A 132 14.85 9.16 -13.44
C HIS A 132 14.28 8.45 -14.67
N LEU A 133 12.97 8.23 -14.73
CA LEU A 133 12.34 7.79 -15.96
C LEU A 133 12.21 9.00 -16.89
N PRO A 134 12.60 8.91 -18.17
CA PRO A 134 12.62 10.04 -19.10
C PRO A 134 11.25 10.69 -19.36
N PHE A 135 10.17 10.09 -18.86
CA PHE A 135 8.79 10.55 -19.00
C PHE A 135 8.09 10.86 -17.66
N GLU A 136 8.69 10.54 -16.51
CA GLU A 136 8.14 10.90 -15.19
C GLU A 136 8.75 12.23 -14.77
N GLN A 137 7.99 13.31 -14.92
CA GLN A 137 8.32 14.64 -14.36
C GLN A 137 8.09 14.67 -12.84
N ASP A 138 8.59 13.68 -12.09
CA ASP A 138 8.45 13.65 -10.64
C ASP A 138 9.62 14.40 -9.99
N TYR A 139 9.78 15.67 -10.39
CA TYR A 139 10.70 16.62 -9.76
C TYR A 139 10.03 17.24 -8.53
N ASN A 140 9.64 16.42 -7.56
CA ASN A 140 9.39 16.94 -6.23
C ASN A 140 10.76 17.25 -5.62
N ALA A 141 11.21 18.51 -5.70
CA ALA A 141 12.56 18.97 -5.33
C ALA A 141 12.97 18.65 -3.88
N ASN A 142 12.03 18.18 -3.06
CA ASN A 142 12.24 17.80 -1.67
C ASN A 142 12.54 16.30 -1.49
N THR A 143 12.35 15.45 -2.51
CA THR A 143 12.57 14.01 -2.40
C THR A 143 14.02 13.66 -2.72
N HIS A 144 14.73 13.06 -1.75
CA HIS A 144 16.14 12.70 -1.87
C HIS A 144 16.32 11.17 -1.80
N PRO A 145 17.41 10.62 -2.36
CA PRO A 145 17.74 9.21 -2.17
C PRO A 145 17.77 8.85 -0.68
N GLY A 146 17.04 7.80 -0.29
CA GLY A 146 16.91 7.40 1.11
C GLY A 146 15.83 8.14 1.90
N SER A 147 14.99 8.95 1.26
CA SER A 147 13.75 9.45 1.84
C SER A 147 12.78 8.30 2.15
N ILE A 148 11.99 8.47 3.22
CA ILE A 148 10.97 7.52 3.66
C ILE A 148 9.61 8.20 3.66
N ALA A 149 8.70 7.69 2.84
CA ALA A 149 7.29 8.07 2.89
C ALA A 149 6.60 7.22 3.95
N SER A 150 5.80 7.84 4.81
CA SER A 150 5.13 7.13 5.90
C SER A 150 3.63 7.36 5.86
N PHE A 151 2.85 6.30 6.08
CA PHE A 151 1.40 6.33 6.09
C PHE A 151 0.89 5.81 7.43
N ASP A 152 0.14 6.64 8.15
CA ASP A 152 -0.45 6.28 9.43
C ASP A 152 -1.77 5.54 9.20
N LEU A 153 -1.86 4.27 9.64
CA LEU A 153 -3.08 3.46 9.49
C LEU A 153 -4.19 3.92 10.44
N ASP A 154 -3.87 4.65 11.50
CA ASP A 154 -4.87 5.16 12.45
C ASP A 154 -5.66 6.30 11.80
N THR A 155 -4.94 7.35 11.37
CA THR A 155 -5.52 8.54 10.73
C THR A 155 -5.81 8.35 9.25
N GLU A 156 -5.25 7.31 8.62
CA GLU A 156 -5.30 7.07 7.16
C GLU A 156 -4.74 8.23 6.34
N GLN A 157 -3.67 8.84 6.83
CA GLN A 157 -3.02 9.99 6.21
C GLN A 157 -1.53 9.75 6.00
N TRP A 158 -1.01 10.37 4.95
CA TRP A 158 0.42 10.50 4.76
C TRP A 158 1.01 11.41 5.83
N MET A 159 2.10 10.96 6.43
CA MET A 159 2.89 11.74 7.36
C MET A 159 3.90 12.60 6.58
N PRO A 160 4.46 13.65 7.21
CA PRO A 160 5.56 14.40 6.61
C PRO A 160 6.70 13.48 6.15
N LEU A 161 7.23 13.77 4.96
CA LEU A 161 8.32 13.00 4.37
C LEU A 161 9.52 12.99 5.32
N LEU A 162 10.03 11.80 5.64
CA LEU A 162 11.23 11.67 6.47
C LEU A 162 12.45 11.67 5.55
N HIS A 163 13.41 12.54 5.87
CA HIS A 163 14.69 12.59 5.15
C HIS A 163 15.70 11.68 5.84
N GLY A 164 16.38 10.85 5.05
CA GLY A 164 17.46 10.02 5.56
C GLY A 164 18.63 10.86 6.12
N PRO A 165 19.46 10.27 7.00
CA PRO A 165 20.58 10.97 7.66
C PRO A 165 21.66 11.52 6.71
N LEU A 166 21.60 11.19 5.42
CA LEU A 166 22.51 11.74 4.40
C LEU A 166 22.19 13.20 4.02
N HIS A 167 21.11 13.78 4.56
CA HIS A 167 20.70 15.15 4.24
C HIS A 167 21.47 16.24 5.03
N SER A 168 22.22 15.88 6.07
CA SER A 168 22.90 16.84 6.97
C SER A 168 24.38 17.11 6.65
N LEU A 169 24.89 16.66 5.49
CA LEU A 169 26.25 16.95 5.04
C LEU A 169 26.26 18.05 3.97
N HIS A 170 25.90 19.27 4.35
CA HIS A 170 26.16 20.47 3.55
C HIS A 170 26.48 21.67 4.45
#